data_AF-A0A850MMV9-F1
#
_entry.id   AF-A0A850MMV9-F1
#
_cell.length_a   1.000
_cell.length_b   1.000
_cell.length_c   1.000
_cell.angle_alpha   90.00
_cell.angle_beta   90.00
_cell.angle_gamma   90.00
#
_symmetry.space_group_name_H-M   'P 1'
#
loop_
_entity.id
_entity.type
_entity.pdbx_description
1 polymer ?
#
loop_
_entity_poly.entity_id
_entity_poly.type
_entity_poly.pdbx_seq_one_letter_code
_entity_poly.pdbx_strand_id
1 'polypeptide(L)'
;MTEDEKISKKKEWWEKEFKDGWWKKVDWIKAHDTEPAGIMLFIEYMLDKAIITPEAVKVASLVPHRLILLEIVHPTRGKEHLSFMISPTSVNPGIPDAEPDVLLSFNYYDLARFLMDEENDFTMPFWLGRARIYGNLTVLLDLADILEVAKGKTIDTAKEDRPFLWPVGHP
;
A
#
# COMPACT_ATOMS: atom_id res chain seq x y z
N MET A 1 -17.75 -8.71 25.49
CA MET A 1 -17.67 -7.63 24.49
C MET A 1 -18.58 -7.98 23.34
N THR A 2 -19.60 -7.16 23.13
CA THR A 2 -20.54 -7.31 22.01
C THR A 2 -19.88 -6.83 20.71
N GLU A 3 -20.40 -7.26 19.55
CA GLU A 3 -19.92 -6.83 18.23
C GLU A 3 -20.00 -5.31 18.07
N ASP A 4 -21.02 -4.68 18.65
CA ASP A 4 -21.23 -3.23 18.63
C ASP A 4 -20.16 -2.46 19.41
N GLU A 5 -19.68 -3.00 20.54
CA GLU A 5 -18.57 -2.40 21.31
C GLU A 5 -17.24 -2.51 20.55
N LYS A 6 -17.04 -3.56 19.76
CA LYS A 6 -15.87 -3.71 18.90
C LYS A 6 -15.92 -2.70 17.75
N ILE A 7 -17.08 -2.51 17.11
CA ILE A 7 -17.27 -1.57 16.00
C ILE A 7 -17.15 -0.12 16.48
N SER A 8 -17.72 0.22 17.64
CA SER A 8 -17.62 1.54 18.26
C SER A 8 -16.16 1.89 18.61
N LYS A 9 -15.42 1.02 19.30
CA LYS A 9 -13.99 1.25 19.58
C LYS A 9 -13.13 1.32 18.33
N LYS A 10 -13.50 0.61 17.26
CA LYS A 10 -12.78 0.62 15.98
C LYS A 10 -13.03 1.90 15.17
N LYS A 11 -14.09 2.67 15.47
CA LYS A 11 -14.30 4.03 14.93
C LYS A 11 -13.43 5.07 15.65
N GLU A 12 -13.23 4.95 16.96
CA GLU A 12 -12.59 5.99 17.78
C GLU A 12 -11.07 6.19 17.61
N TRP A 13 -10.32 5.18 17.17
CA TRP A 13 -8.85 5.27 17.17
C TRP A 13 -8.31 6.08 15.99
N TRP A 14 -8.84 5.89 14.78
CA TRP A 14 -8.39 6.64 13.59
C TRP A 14 -8.95 8.07 13.56
N GLU A 15 -10.16 8.33 14.08
CA GLU A 15 -10.73 9.69 14.14
C GLU A 15 -9.87 10.67 14.95
N LYS A 16 -9.13 10.18 15.95
CA LYS A 16 -8.24 11.03 16.76
C LYS A 16 -6.94 11.39 16.05
N GLU A 17 -6.45 10.50 15.20
CA GLU A 17 -5.16 10.59 14.51
C GLU A 17 -5.33 11.31 13.15
N PHE A 18 -6.33 10.89 12.39
CA PHE A 18 -6.72 11.47 11.12
C PHE A 18 -7.83 12.51 11.32
N LYS A 19 -7.45 13.65 11.90
CA LYS A 19 -8.34 14.81 12.03
C LYS A 19 -8.67 15.42 10.66
N ASP A 20 -9.79 16.15 10.60
CA ASP A 20 -10.22 16.89 9.42
C ASP A 20 -9.07 17.66 8.76
N GLY A 21 -8.74 17.28 7.53
CA GLY A 21 -7.72 17.93 6.71
C GLY A 21 -6.29 17.44 6.92
N TRP A 22 -6.05 16.25 7.49
CA TRP A 22 -4.70 15.66 7.59
C TRP A 22 -3.98 15.63 6.23
N TRP A 23 -4.69 15.29 5.14
CA TRP A 23 -4.15 15.19 3.79
C TRP A 23 -3.59 16.52 3.27
N LYS A 24 -4.07 17.66 3.79
CA LYS A 24 -3.59 19.00 3.41
C LYS A 24 -2.20 19.32 3.95
N LYS A 25 -1.68 18.49 4.86
CA LYS A 25 -0.36 18.66 5.48
C LYS A 25 0.72 17.81 4.81
N VAL A 26 0.33 16.96 3.88
CA VAL A 26 1.22 16.04 3.16
C VAL A 26 1.56 16.68 1.81
N ASP A 27 2.84 16.74 1.48
CA ASP A 27 3.37 17.51 0.34
C ASP A 27 3.10 16.87 -1.02
N TRP A 28 3.04 15.55 -1.07
CA TRP A 28 2.79 14.78 -2.30
C TRP A 28 1.30 14.55 -2.59
N ILE A 29 0.41 14.80 -1.63
CA ILE A 29 -1.04 14.72 -1.88
C ILE A 29 -1.46 15.99 -2.63
N LYS A 30 -2.12 15.82 -3.78
CA LYS A 30 -2.62 16.97 -4.55
C LYS A 30 -3.67 17.73 -3.76
N ALA A 31 -3.92 18.97 -4.13
CA ALA A 31 -4.91 19.80 -3.46
C ALA A 31 -6.33 19.20 -3.63
N HIS A 32 -6.86 18.62 -2.55
CA HIS A 32 -8.23 18.12 -2.47
C HIS A 32 -9.05 18.92 -1.46
N ASP A 33 -10.24 19.36 -1.86
CA ASP A 33 -11.18 20.09 -0.99
C ASP A 33 -11.72 19.19 0.12
N THR A 34 -11.88 17.90 -0.18
CA THR A 34 -12.35 16.85 0.73
C THR A 34 -11.31 15.75 0.88
N GLU A 35 -11.48 14.87 1.85
CA GLU A 35 -10.57 13.72 2.04
C GLU A 35 -10.50 12.88 0.75
N PRO A 36 -9.30 12.66 0.18
CA PRO A 36 -9.15 11.93 -1.07
C PRO A 36 -9.62 10.48 -0.93
N ALA A 37 -10.04 9.88 -2.05
CA ALA A 37 -10.31 8.45 -2.10
C ALA A 37 -8.99 7.67 -1.91
N GLY A 38 -9.05 6.46 -1.37
CA GLY A 38 -7.87 5.62 -1.16
C GLY A 38 -7.15 5.32 -2.47
N ILE A 39 -7.91 5.11 -3.54
CA ILE A 39 -7.35 4.92 -4.89
C ILE A 39 -6.57 6.15 -5.37
N MET A 40 -7.03 7.35 -5.02
CA MET A 40 -6.37 8.61 -5.42
C MET A 40 -5.07 8.78 -4.65
N LEU A 41 -5.08 8.50 -3.34
CA LEU A 41 -3.86 8.50 -2.52
C LEU A 41 -2.79 7.57 -3.09
N PHE A 42 -3.18 6.33 -3.43
CA PHE A 42 -2.22 5.37 -3.97
C PHE A 42 -1.68 5.79 -5.34
N ILE A 43 -2.54 6.29 -6.23
CA ILE A 43 -2.12 6.79 -7.56
C ILE A 43 -1.15 7.98 -7.42
N GLU A 44 -1.49 8.97 -6.59
CA GLU A 44 -0.65 10.14 -6.38
C GLU A 44 0.72 9.75 -5.80
N TYR A 45 0.74 8.86 -4.81
CA TYR A 45 1.99 8.31 -4.28
C TYR A 45 2.82 7.59 -5.34
N MET A 46 2.21 6.72 -6.14
CA MET A 46 2.92 5.99 -7.19
C MET A 46 3.53 6.94 -8.23
N LEU A 47 2.83 8.01 -8.60
CA LEU A 47 3.29 9.00 -9.56
C LEU A 47 4.40 9.89 -8.99
N ASP A 48 4.25 10.38 -7.75
CA ASP A 48 5.12 11.40 -7.17
C ASP A 48 6.30 10.83 -6.35
N LYS A 49 6.30 9.54 -6.01
CA LYS A 49 7.39 8.88 -5.27
C LYS A 49 7.95 7.65 -5.99
N ALA A 50 7.10 6.70 -6.39
CA ALA A 50 7.57 5.42 -6.90
C ALA A 50 8.14 5.48 -8.33
N ILE A 51 7.38 6.03 -9.28
CA ILE A 51 7.74 6.02 -10.70
C ILE A 51 8.93 6.94 -11.00
N ILE A 52 9.13 8.01 -10.22
CA ILE A 52 10.24 8.96 -10.42
C ILE A 52 11.58 8.47 -9.83
N THR A 53 11.59 7.37 -9.08
CA THR A 53 12.80 6.85 -8.43
C THR A 53 13.49 5.80 -9.31
N PRO A 54 14.67 6.11 -9.92
CA PRO A 54 15.34 5.21 -10.87
C PRO A 54 15.64 3.82 -10.29
N GLU A 55 16.01 3.75 -9.02
CA GLU A 55 16.29 2.51 -8.30
C GLU A 55 15.03 1.66 -8.15
N ALA A 56 13.87 2.28 -7.88
CA ALA A 56 12.59 1.58 -7.77
C ALA A 56 12.18 0.99 -9.13
N VAL A 57 12.38 1.75 -10.21
CA VAL A 57 12.16 1.26 -11.59
C VAL A 57 13.10 0.09 -11.92
N LYS A 58 14.37 0.18 -11.52
CA LYS A 58 15.34 -0.91 -11.70
C LYS A 58 14.91 -2.17 -10.96
N VAL A 59 14.53 -2.07 -9.69
CA VAL A 59 14.04 -3.22 -8.92
C VAL A 59 12.77 -3.80 -9.55
N ALA A 60 11.82 -2.96 -9.95
CA ALA A 60 10.59 -3.38 -10.61
C ALA A 60 10.85 -4.13 -11.93
N SER A 61 11.86 -3.72 -12.70
CA SER A 61 12.25 -4.40 -13.95
C SER A 61 12.81 -5.81 -13.76
N LEU A 62 13.25 -6.15 -12.54
CA LEU A 62 13.76 -7.48 -12.20
C LEU A 62 12.65 -8.43 -11.73
N VAL A 63 11.44 -7.90 -11.51
CA VAL A 63 10.29 -8.67 -11.07
C VAL A 63 9.47 -9.09 -12.30
N PRO A 64 8.96 -10.34 -12.35
CA PRO A 64 8.04 -10.75 -13.41
C PRO A 64 6.82 -9.83 -13.50
N HIS A 65 6.14 -9.81 -14.65
CA HIS A 65 4.86 -9.13 -14.78
C HIS A 65 3.85 -9.72 -13.79
N ARG A 66 3.28 -8.89 -12.91
CA ARG A 66 2.30 -9.28 -11.88
C ARG A 66 1.11 -8.34 -11.90
N LEU A 67 -0.09 -8.91 -11.86
CA LEU A 67 -1.35 -8.20 -11.72
C LEU A 67 -1.79 -8.21 -10.25
N ILE A 68 -1.93 -7.02 -9.67
CA ILE A 68 -2.27 -6.83 -8.26
C ILE A 68 -3.63 -6.17 -8.17
N LEU A 69 -4.52 -6.73 -7.34
CA LEU A 69 -5.78 -6.09 -6.96
C LEU A 69 -5.66 -5.54 -5.54
N LEU A 70 -5.74 -4.22 -5.41
CA LEU A 70 -5.83 -3.52 -4.14
C LEU A 70 -7.30 -3.25 -3.81
N GLU A 71 -7.76 -3.75 -2.67
CA GLU A 71 -9.04 -3.43 -2.06
C GLU A 71 -8.83 -2.49 -0.87
N ILE A 72 -9.39 -1.29 -0.93
CA ILE A 72 -9.25 -0.27 0.10
C ILE A 72 -10.59 -0.09 0.78
N VAL A 73 -10.65 -0.38 2.08
CA VAL A 73 -11.87 -0.28 2.89
C VAL A 73 -11.89 1.08 3.57
N HIS A 74 -12.63 2.03 2.99
CA HIS A 74 -12.86 3.35 3.55
C HIS A 74 -14.05 3.32 4.53
N PRO A 75 -13.93 3.90 5.73
CA PRO A 75 -14.98 3.81 6.76
C PRO A 75 -16.31 4.46 6.35
N THR A 76 -16.25 5.54 5.56
CA THR A 76 -17.44 6.25 5.06
C THR A 76 -17.79 5.98 3.59
N ARG A 77 -16.82 5.65 2.73
CA ARG A 77 -17.04 5.45 1.28
C ARG A 77 -17.23 3.97 0.89
N GLY A 78 -16.96 3.04 1.79
CA GLY A 78 -17.05 1.61 1.51
C GLY A 78 -15.79 1.06 0.86
N LYS A 79 -15.93 0.03 0.02
CA LYS A 79 -14.80 -0.63 -0.64
C LYS A 79 -14.47 0.04 -1.96
N GLU A 80 -13.21 0.37 -2.14
CA GLU A 80 -12.66 0.87 -3.39
C GLU A 80 -11.69 -0.18 -3.96
N HIS A 81 -11.70 -0.36 -5.28
CA HIS A 81 -10.84 -1.32 -5.95
C HIS A 81 -9.90 -0.61 -6.91
N LEU A 82 -8.65 -1.05 -6.92
CA LEU A 82 -7.63 -0.60 -7.85
C LEU A 82 -6.84 -1.81 -8.34
N SER A 83 -6.73 -1.96 -9.64
CA SER A 83 -5.83 -2.94 -10.23
C SER A 83 -4.57 -2.26 -10.74
N PHE A 84 -3.41 -2.88 -10.53
CA PHE A 84 -2.18 -2.37 -11.11
C PHE A 84 -1.20 -3.47 -11.46
N MET A 85 -0.31 -3.15 -12.40
CA MET A 85 0.80 -4.01 -12.82
C MET A 85 2.12 -3.40 -12.37
N ILE A 86 3.05 -4.23 -11.88
CA ILE A 86 4.39 -3.77 -11.45
C ILE A 86 5.28 -3.43 -12.65
N SER A 87 5.15 -4.19 -13.73
CA SER A 87 5.88 -4.02 -14.98
C SER A 87 4.97 -4.48 -16.12
N PRO A 88 4.82 -3.73 -17.23
CA PRO A 88 4.91 -2.27 -17.23
C PRO A 88 3.95 -1.67 -16.19
N THR A 89 4.32 -0.55 -15.56
CA THR A 89 3.48 0.07 -14.54
C THR A 89 2.20 0.61 -15.16
N SER A 90 1.08 -0.05 -14.89
CA SER A 90 -0.26 0.40 -15.27
C SER A 90 -1.12 0.45 -14.02
N VAL A 91 -1.89 1.51 -13.82
CA VAL A 91 -2.75 1.68 -12.65
C VAL A 91 -4.16 2.00 -13.13
N ASN A 92 -5.11 1.10 -12.88
CA ASN A 92 -6.47 1.16 -13.39
C ASN A 92 -7.49 1.05 -12.23
N PRO A 93 -8.39 2.03 -12.07
CA PRO A 93 -9.51 1.91 -11.12
C PRO A 93 -10.38 0.69 -11.44
N GLY A 94 -10.81 -0.02 -10.40
CA GLY A 94 -11.71 -1.16 -10.51
C GLY A 94 -11.05 -2.54 -10.40
N ILE A 95 -11.89 -3.56 -10.56
CA ILE A 95 -11.51 -4.97 -10.57
C ILE A 95 -11.02 -5.32 -11.98
N PRO A 96 -9.89 -6.04 -12.13
CA PRO A 96 -9.38 -6.40 -13.44
C PRO A 96 -10.24 -7.51 -14.08
N ASP A 97 -10.26 -7.54 -15.42
CA ASP A 97 -10.93 -8.61 -16.18
C ASP A 97 -10.20 -9.96 -16.04
N ALA A 98 -8.88 -9.92 -15.81
CA ALA A 98 -8.06 -11.10 -15.57
C ALA A 98 -7.91 -11.41 -14.08
N GLU A 99 -7.68 -12.69 -13.76
CA GLU A 99 -7.42 -13.11 -12.38
C GLU A 99 -6.12 -12.46 -11.85
N PRO A 100 -6.18 -11.73 -10.72
CA PRO A 100 -4.98 -11.12 -10.15
C PRO A 100 -4.08 -12.17 -9.49
N ASP A 101 -2.76 -11.99 -9.58
CA ASP A 101 -1.78 -12.82 -8.87
C ASP A 101 -1.96 -12.71 -7.35
N VAL A 102 -2.36 -11.53 -6.87
CA VAL A 102 -2.59 -11.26 -5.45
C VAL A 102 -3.68 -10.21 -5.26
N LEU A 103 -4.53 -10.42 -4.25
CA LEU A 103 -5.45 -9.43 -3.70
C LEU A 103 -4.93 -8.97 -2.34
N LEU A 104 -4.73 -7.65 -2.22
CA LEU A 104 -4.32 -6.99 -0.99
C LEU A 104 -5.48 -6.13 -0.48
N SER A 105 -5.99 -6.41 0.72
CA SER A 105 -7.12 -5.67 1.32
C SER A 105 -6.64 -4.89 2.55
N PHE A 106 -6.78 -3.57 2.51
CA PHE A 106 -6.35 -2.64 3.55
C PHE A 106 -7.51 -1.84 4.12
N ASN A 107 -7.38 -1.43 5.38
CA ASN A 107 -8.10 -0.25 5.85
C ASN A 107 -7.48 1.00 5.21
N TYR A 108 -8.33 1.93 4.76
CA TYR A 108 -7.90 3.20 4.19
C TYR A 108 -6.84 3.95 5.05
N TYR A 109 -7.03 4.01 6.37
CA TYR A 109 -6.09 4.74 7.24
C TYR A 109 -4.79 3.98 7.50
N ASP A 110 -4.80 2.65 7.46
CA ASP A 110 -3.55 1.88 7.51
C ASP A 110 -2.74 2.08 6.22
N LEU A 111 -3.41 2.15 5.07
CA LEU A 111 -2.78 2.53 3.81
C LEU A 111 -2.22 3.95 3.89
N ALA A 112 -2.99 4.92 4.39
CA ALA A 112 -2.54 6.30 4.55
C ALA A 112 -1.27 6.42 5.42
N ARG A 113 -1.23 5.75 6.59
CA ARG A 113 -0.01 5.72 7.44
C ARG A 113 1.20 5.18 6.70
N PHE A 114 1.01 4.10 5.95
CA PHE A 114 2.10 3.55 5.15
C PHE A 114 2.61 4.55 4.10
N LEU A 115 1.71 5.21 3.36
CA LEU A 115 2.08 6.18 2.32
C LEU A 115 2.70 7.46 2.89
N MET A 116 2.45 7.77 4.17
CA MET A 116 3.06 8.88 4.91
C MET A 116 4.36 8.51 5.65
N ASP A 117 4.87 7.29 5.46
CA ASP A 117 6.07 6.78 6.14
C ASP A 117 5.95 6.69 7.67
N GLU A 118 4.73 6.55 8.19
CA GLU A 118 4.47 6.36 9.62
C GLU A 118 4.52 4.88 10.05
N GLU A 119 4.62 3.96 9.08
CA GLU A 119 4.80 2.52 9.29
C GLU A 119 6.23 2.10 8.90
N ASN A 120 6.78 1.12 9.64
CA ASN A 120 8.15 0.65 9.42
C ASN A 120 8.35 0.03 8.03
N ASP A 121 7.39 -0.75 7.55
CA ASP A 121 7.40 -1.34 6.21
C ASP A 121 5.98 -1.62 5.67
N PHE A 122 5.85 -1.81 4.36
CA PHE A 122 4.58 -2.09 3.68
C PHE A 122 3.86 -3.37 4.14
N THR A 123 4.62 -4.34 4.63
CA THR A 123 4.12 -5.67 5.00
C THR A 123 3.58 -5.74 6.43
N MET A 124 3.98 -4.81 7.30
CA MET A 124 3.56 -4.76 8.71
C MET A 124 2.05 -4.86 8.94
N PRO A 125 1.17 -4.16 8.19
CA PRO A 125 -0.27 -4.29 8.37
C PRO A 125 -0.77 -5.72 8.15
N PHE A 126 -0.14 -6.50 7.28
CA PHE A 126 -0.52 -7.90 7.03
C PHE A 126 -0.07 -8.82 8.16
N TRP A 127 1.17 -8.66 8.64
CA TRP A 127 1.69 -9.48 9.76
C TRP A 127 0.93 -9.25 11.06
N LEU A 128 0.47 -8.01 11.29
CA LEU A 128 -0.34 -7.64 12.45
C LEU A 128 -1.83 -8.00 12.30
N GLY A 129 -2.24 -8.60 11.18
CA GLY A 129 -3.63 -8.96 10.90
C GLY A 129 -4.58 -7.77 10.72
N ARG A 130 -4.04 -6.57 10.44
CA ARG A 130 -4.82 -5.35 10.12
C ARG A 130 -5.24 -5.31 8.66
N ALA A 131 -4.40 -5.85 7.77
CA ALA A 131 -4.66 -6.06 6.35
C ALA A 131 -4.81 -7.56 6.03
N ARG A 132 -5.40 -7.87 4.88
CA ARG A 132 -5.56 -9.25 4.40
C ARG A 132 -4.89 -9.43 3.05
N ILE A 133 -4.28 -10.59 2.86
CA ILE A 133 -3.67 -11.02 1.61
C ILE A 133 -4.32 -12.31 1.13
N TYR A 134 -4.61 -12.39 -0.16
CA TYR A 134 -5.09 -13.59 -0.84
C TYR A 134 -4.29 -13.78 -2.13
N GLY A 135 -3.78 -14.99 -2.38
CA GLY A 135 -2.98 -15.30 -3.56
C GLY A 135 -1.48 -15.35 -3.26
N ASN A 136 -0.66 -14.88 -4.20
CA ASN A 136 0.77 -15.08 -4.18
C ASN A 136 1.50 -14.11 -3.23
N LEU A 137 1.98 -14.61 -2.10
CA LEU A 137 2.72 -13.84 -1.10
C LEU A 137 4.02 -13.22 -1.65
N THR A 138 4.70 -13.86 -2.59
CA THR A 138 5.92 -13.32 -3.20
C THR A 138 5.67 -11.98 -3.88
N VAL A 139 4.48 -11.79 -4.46
CA VAL A 139 4.10 -10.54 -5.11
C VAL A 139 3.96 -9.39 -4.11
N LEU A 140 3.53 -9.67 -2.88
CA LEU A 140 3.52 -8.68 -1.81
C LEU A 140 4.94 -8.24 -1.44
N LEU A 141 5.86 -9.19 -1.33
CA LEU A 141 7.25 -8.91 -0.97
C LEU A 141 7.96 -8.12 -2.07
N ASP A 142 7.77 -8.51 -3.33
CA ASP A 142 8.29 -7.76 -4.48
C ASP A 142 7.75 -6.32 -4.50
N LEU A 143 6.46 -6.14 -4.24
CA LEU A 143 5.84 -4.82 -4.15
C LEU A 143 6.42 -4.02 -2.98
N ALA A 144 6.60 -4.64 -1.81
CA ALA A 144 7.19 -3.99 -0.65
C ALA A 144 8.60 -3.48 -0.98
N ASP A 145 9.47 -4.29 -1.57
CA ASP A 145 10.83 -3.88 -1.95
C ASP A 145 10.82 -2.66 -2.88
N ILE A 146 9.92 -2.63 -3.88
CA ILE A 146 9.79 -1.48 -4.80
C ILE A 146 9.38 -0.21 -4.04
N LEU A 147 8.40 -0.32 -3.14
CA LEU A 147 7.90 0.81 -2.37
C LEU A 147 8.91 1.30 -1.32
N GLU A 148 9.65 0.40 -0.66
CA GLU A 148 10.71 0.77 0.28
C GLU A 148 11.87 1.50 -0.42
N VAL A 149 12.25 1.07 -1.62
CA VAL A 149 13.25 1.77 -2.44
C VAL A 149 12.73 3.14 -2.90
N ALA A 150 11.44 3.24 -3.26
CA ALA A 150 10.81 4.51 -3.58
C ALA A 150 10.82 5.52 -2.42
N LYS A 151 10.90 5.03 -1.18
CA LYS A 151 11.08 5.85 0.04
C LYS A 151 12.53 6.25 0.31
N GLY A 152 13.46 5.85 -0.56
CA GLY A 152 14.90 6.13 -0.41
C GLY A 152 15.64 5.18 0.51
N LYS A 153 15.05 4.04 0.90
CA LYS A 153 15.79 3.00 1.63
C LYS A 153 16.72 2.25 0.68
N THR A 154 17.97 2.07 1.09
CA THR A 154 18.92 1.22 0.36
C THR A 154 18.69 -0.26 0.69
N ILE A 155 18.52 -1.06 -0.35
CA ILE A 155 18.54 -2.52 -0.21
C ILE A 155 20.03 -2.94 -0.24
N ASP A 156 20.69 -2.90 0.91
CA ASP A 156 22.14 -3.20 1.05
C ASP A 156 22.48 -4.68 0.79
N THR A 157 21.48 -5.56 0.85
CA THR A 157 21.59 -6.97 0.49
C THR A 157 20.91 -7.17 -0.85
N ALA A 158 21.73 -7.16 -1.91
CA ALA A 158 21.31 -7.62 -3.22
C ALA A 158 20.50 -8.91 -3.08
N LYS A 159 19.48 -9.06 -3.93
CA LYS A 159 18.55 -10.21 -4.03
C LYS A 159 19.19 -11.61 -4.01
N GLU A 160 20.53 -11.71 -4.02
CA GLU A 160 21.31 -12.94 -4.00
C GLU A 160 21.45 -13.57 -2.59
N ASP A 161 21.42 -12.78 -1.51
CA ASP A 161 21.66 -13.29 -0.14
C ASP A 161 20.43 -13.34 0.78
N ARG A 162 19.27 -12.84 0.34
CA ARG A 162 18.03 -12.94 1.14
C ARG A 162 17.27 -14.22 0.81
N PRO A 163 16.87 -15.04 1.80
CA PRO A 163 15.80 -15.99 1.60
C PRO A 163 14.57 -15.22 1.10
N PHE A 164 13.95 -15.72 0.02
CA PHE A 164 12.83 -15.14 -0.75
C PHE A 164 11.58 -14.70 0.04
N LEU A 165 11.60 -14.78 1.37
CA LEU A 165 10.44 -14.71 2.26
C LEU A 165 10.52 -13.64 3.35
N TRP A 166 11.62 -12.88 3.48
CA TRP A 166 11.81 -12.01 4.65
C TRP A 166 11.62 -10.52 4.36
N PRO A 167 10.74 -9.79 5.10
CA PRO A 167 10.61 -8.35 5.00
C PRO A 167 11.89 -7.60 5.43
N VAL A 168 12.09 -6.41 4.87
CA VAL A 168 13.27 -5.57 5.12
C VAL A 168 13.40 -5.24 6.62
N GLY A 169 14.56 -5.53 7.24
CA GLY A 169 14.86 -5.12 8.62
C GLY A 169 14.94 -6.23 9.67
N HIS A 170 14.98 -7.49 9.25
CA HIS A 170 15.28 -8.62 10.14
C HIS A 170 16.65 -9.23 9.82
N PRO A 171 17.34 -9.80 10.83
CA PRO A 171 18.70 -10.33 10.71
C PRO A 171 18.82 -11.50 9.74
#